data_AF-A0A7H5EVI9-F1
#
_entry.id   AF-A0A7H5EVI9-F1
#
_cell.length_a   1.000
_cell.length_b   1.000
_cell.length_c   1.000
_cell.angle_alpha   90.00
_cell.angle_beta   90.00
_cell.angle_gamma   90.00
#
_symmetry.space_group_name_H-M   'P 1'
#
loop_
_entity.id
_entity.type
_entity.pdbx_description
1 polymer ?
#
loop_
_entity_poly.entity_id
_entity_poly.type
_entity_poly.pdbx_seq_one_letter_code
_entity_poly.pdbx_strand_id
1 'polypeptide(L)'
;MRSLLLFSLLLLCFFGCNSGESGSEAAGDAATPFGAAAAALEAGESAAAVSKLLLDNFQLVSDQATGAINLEASAQFADLAGALAKKYPQDTMAALPLYKAAEVVRAMNNPVRAASFYEMTHRSFPGFSKAGEALFMLGFTYDEDLNDEAKARQYYEQFIREYPDHPFADDTQMLIDNLGKTDEEILRELEEKAKALEEQ
;
A
#
# COMPACT_ATOMS: atom_id res chain seq x y z
N MET A 1 -42.21 58.21 -20.42
CA MET A 1 -43.05 58.58 -19.26
C MET A 1 -44.53 58.48 -19.65
N ARG A 2 -45.37 57.97 -18.73
CA ARG A 2 -46.82 57.66 -18.81
C ARG A 2 -47.12 56.20 -19.19
N SER A 3 -47.45 55.34 -18.21
CA SER A 3 -48.78 55.12 -17.59
C SER A 3 -49.72 54.36 -18.55
N LEU A 4 -50.55 53.38 -18.19
CA LEU A 4 -51.01 52.79 -16.93
C LEU A 4 -51.81 51.53 -17.34
N LEU A 5 -51.79 50.46 -16.52
CA LEU A 5 -52.90 49.54 -16.15
C LEU A 5 -53.86 48.91 -17.20
N LEU A 6 -53.99 47.57 -17.15
CA LEU A 6 -55.21 46.76 -16.88
C LEU A 6 -55.13 45.38 -17.58
N PHE A 7 -54.83 44.28 -16.87
CA PHE A 7 -55.74 43.36 -16.14
C PHE A 7 -56.50 42.35 -17.04
N SER A 8 -56.00 41.12 -17.13
CA SER A 8 -56.75 39.86 -17.40
C SER A 8 -55.77 38.68 -17.39
N LEU A 9 -55.97 37.47 -16.87
CA LEU A 9 -56.87 36.84 -15.90
C LEU A 9 -56.42 35.35 -15.92
N LEU A 10 -56.32 34.68 -14.75
CA LEU A 10 -56.15 33.22 -14.54
C LEU A 10 -54.79 32.59 -14.99
N LEU A 11 -54.10 31.68 -14.30
CA LEU A 11 -54.47 30.65 -13.32
C LEU A 11 -53.22 30.26 -12.49
N LEU A 12 -53.39 30.04 -11.17
CA LEU A 12 -52.40 29.47 -10.27
C LEU A 12 -52.18 27.97 -10.54
N CYS A 13 -50.93 27.51 -10.56
CA CYS A 13 -50.50 26.27 -9.90
C CYS A 13 -49.00 26.35 -9.59
N PHE A 14 -48.67 26.34 -8.30
CA PHE A 14 -47.34 26.14 -7.75
C PHE A 14 -46.87 24.71 -8.02
N PHE A 15 -45.64 24.54 -8.50
CA PHE A 15 -44.70 23.44 -8.24
C PHE A 15 -43.42 23.88 -8.97
N GLY A 16 -42.41 24.45 -8.32
CA GLY A 16 -41.57 23.78 -7.34
C GLY A 16 -40.19 23.61 -7.97
N CYS A 17 -39.28 24.55 -7.71
CA CYS A 17 -37.86 24.41 -7.99
C CYS A 17 -37.30 23.21 -7.24
N ASN A 18 -36.48 22.38 -7.89
CA ASN A 18 -35.20 21.96 -7.32
C ASN A 18 -34.28 21.38 -8.39
N SER A 19 -33.30 22.15 -8.86
CA SER A 19 -32.09 21.62 -9.47
C SER A 19 -31.10 21.34 -8.34
N GLY A 20 -31.20 20.16 -7.74
CA GLY A 20 -30.22 19.65 -6.78
C GLY A 20 -28.99 19.17 -7.54
N GLU A 21 -27.88 19.86 -7.32
CA GLU A 21 -26.54 19.40 -7.66
C GLU A 21 -26.29 18.03 -7.01
N SER A 22 -25.71 17.15 -7.81
CA SER A 22 -25.31 15.79 -7.45
C SER A 22 -24.20 15.82 -6.40
N GLY A 23 -24.59 15.68 -5.13
CA GLY A 23 -23.73 15.10 -4.11
C GLY A 23 -23.55 13.62 -4.42
N SER A 24 -22.32 13.21 -4.73
CA SER A 24 -21.91 11.81 -4.69
C SER A 24 -21.77 11.40 -3.22
N GLU A 25 -22.88 11.03 -2.58
CA GLU A 25 -22.85 10.30 -1.32
C GLU A 25 -22.37 8.87 -1.60
N ALA A 26 -21.07 8.63 -1.40
CA ALA A 26 -20.55 7.28 -1.26
C ALA A 26 -20.98 6.76 0.12
N ALA A 27 -22.21 6.27 0.21
CA ALA A 27 -22.57 5.34 1.27
C ALA A 27 -21.87 4.01 0.95
N GLY A 28 -20.93 3.60 1.80
CA GLY A 28 -20.18 2.36 1.66
C GLY A 28 -21.11 1.18 1.38
N ASP A 29 -20.98 0.61 0.18
CA ASP A 29 -21.71 -0.60 -0.16
C ASP A 29 -21.09 -1.75 0.63
N ALA A 30 -21.79 -2.17 1.68
CA ALA A 30 -21.42 -3.34 2.49
C ALA A 30 -21.31 -4.63 1.65
N ALA A 31 -21.71 -4.59 0.37
CA ALA A 31 -21.53 -5.66 -0.60
C ALA A 31 -20.08 -5.85 -1.09
N THR A 32 -19.17 -4.90 -0.79
CA THR A 32 -17.76 -5.02 -1.17
C THR A 32 -16.98 -5.95 -0.23
N PRO A 33 -15.93 -6.66 -0.69
CA PRO A 33 -15.13 -7.59 0.12
C PRO A 33 -14.67 -7.02 1.48
N PHE A 34 -14.41 -5.72 1.56
CA PHE A 34 -13.97 -5.04 2.79
C PHE A 34 -14.94 -3.94 3.27
N GLY A 35 -16.22 -4.00 2.89
CA GLY A 35 -17.22 -2.96 3.17
C GLY A 35 -17.38 -2.65 4.67
N ALA A 36 -17.30 -3.66 5.54
CA ALA A 36 -17.35 -3.45 6.99
C ALA A 36 -16.14 -2.64 7.52
N ALA A 37 -14.94 -2.90 6.98
CA ALA A 37 -13.74 -2.14 7.35
C ALA A 37 -13.82 -0.70 6.82
N ALA A 38 -14.35 -0.49 5.62
CA ALA A 38 -14.61 0.83 5.05
C ALA A 38 -15.57 1.64 5.93
N ALA A 39 -16.73 1.07 6.28
CA ALA A 39 -17.72 1.73 7.13
C ALA A 39 -17.17 2.07 8.53
N ALA A 40 -16.40 1.16 9.14
CA ALA A 40 -15.75 1.41 10.43
C ALA A 40 -14.72 2.55 10.34
N LEU A 41 -13.92 2.59 9.25
CA LEU A 41 -12.95 3.66 9.04
C LEU A 41 -13.64 5.02 8.86
N GLU A 42 -14.73 5.07 8.08
CA GLU A 42 -15.55 6.27 7.86
C GLU A 42 -16.19 6.76 9.17
N ALA A 43 -16.73 5.85 9.97
CA ALA A 43 -17.32 6.15 11.27
C ALA A 43 -16.28 6.64 12.32
N GLY A 44 -14.99 6.53 12.02
CA GLY A 44 -13.92 6.95 12.94
C GLY A 44 -13.63 5.97 14.06
N GLU A 45 -13.93 4.68 13.84
CA GLU A 45 -13.56 3.61 14.75
C GLU A 45 -12.04 3.52 14.93
N SER A 46 -11.60 2.98 16.07
CA SER A 46 -10.18 2.87 16.40
C SER A 46 -9.38 2.11 15.35
N ALA A 47 -8.07 2.40 15.25
CA ALA A 47 -7.18 1.69 14.34
C ALA A 47 -7.21 0.17 14.56
N ALA A 48 -7.25 -0.28 15.83
CA ALA A 48 -7.37 -1.69 16.18
C ALA A 48 -8.65 -2.34 15.62
N ALA A 49 -9.80 -1.66 15.70
CA ALA A 49 -11.06 -2.18 15.19
C ALA A 49 -11.05 -2.33 13.66
N VAL A 50 -10.59 -1.31 12.94
CA VAL A 50 -10.50 -1.35 11.47
C VAL A 50 -9.46 -2.37 11.03
N SER A 51 -8.29 -2.41 11.67
CA SER A 51 -7.24 -3.41 11.37
C SER A 51 -7.74 -4.83 11.55
N LYS A 52 -8.50 -5.11 12.61
CA LYS A 52 -9.10 -6.43 12.82
C LYS A 52 -10.01 -6.82 11.66
N LEU A 53 -10.89 -5.93 11.21
CA LEU A 53 -11.80 -6.19 10.09
C LEU A 53 -11.06 -6.43 8.77
N LEU A 54 -9.98 -5.68 8.50
CA LEU A 54 -9.12 -5.91 7.33
C LEU A 54 -8.42 -7.27 7.41
N LEU A 55 -7.81 -7.59 8.55
CA LEU A 55 -6.97 -8.79 8.68
C LEU A 55 -7.79 -10.09 8.77
N ASP A 56 -8.96 -10.07 9.41
CA ASP A 56 -9.88 -11.22 9.47
C ASP A 56 -10.45 -11.60 8.10
N ASN A 57 -10.42 -10.66 7.15
CA ASN A 57 -10.91 -10.85 5.78
C ASN A 57 -9.78 -10.88 4.74
N PHE A 58 -8.52 -10.92 5.18
CA PHE A 58 -7.36 -10.86 4.28
C PHE A 58 -7.37 -11.98 3.24
N GLN A 59 -7.90 -13.16 3.55
CA GLN A 59 -8.04 -14.27 2.60
C GLN A 59 -8.81 -13.90 1.33
N LEU A 60 -9.63 -12.84 1.34
CA LEU A 60 -10.42 -12.41 0.18
C LEU A 60 -9.55 -11.81 -0.93
N VAL A 61 -8.30 -11.42 -0.65
CA VAL A 61 -7.36 -10.90 -1.67
C VAL A 61 -6.94 -11.96 -2.70
N SER A 62 -7.26 -13.24 -2.43
CA SER A 62 -7.02 -14.36 -3.34
C SER A 62 -8.22 -15.29 -3.39
N ASP A 63 -8.46 -15.92 -4.54
CA ASP A 63 -9.40 -17.01 -4.66
C ASP A 63 -8.89 -18.26 -3.92
N GLN A 64 -9.68 -18.80 -2.99
CA GLN A 64 -9.24 -19.90 -2.13
C GLN A 64 -9.09 -21.24 -2.85
N ALA A 65 -9.76 -21.43 -3.99
CA ALA A 65 -9.72 -22.69 -4.72
C ALA A 65 -8.51 -22.74 -5.68
N THR A 66 -8.18 -21.61 -6.29
CA THR A 66 -7.18 -21.51 -7.35
C THR A 66 -5.90 -20.82 -6.92
N GLY A 67 -5.94 -20.05 -5.83
CA GLY A 67 -4.83 -19.18 -5.40
C GLY A 67 -4.66 -17.93 -6.27
N ALA A 68 -5.52 -17.72 -7.27
CA ALA A 68 -5.45 -16.57 -8.14
C ALA A 68 -5.74 -15.28 -7.36
N ILE A 69 -5.02 -14.20 -7.67
CA ILE A 69 -5.24 -12.89 -7.03
C ILE A 69 -6.66 -12.41 -7.37
N ASN A 70 -7.41 -12.02 -6.34
CA ASN A 70 -8.65 -11.28 -6.50
C ASN A 70 -8.30 -9.78 -6.58
N LEU A 71 -8.26 -9.25 -7.80
CA LEU A 71 -7.81 -7.87 -8.05
C LEU A 71 -8.68 -6.82 -7.36
N GLU A 72 -10.00 -7.03 -7.31
CA GLU A 72 -10.92 -6.08 -6.67
C GLU A 72 -10.72 -6.04 -5.16
N ALA A 73 -10.74 -7.21 -4.50
CA ALA A 73 -10.51 -7.30 -3.06
C ALA A 73 -9.11 -6.81 -2.68
N SER A 74 -8.09 -7.14 -3.49
CA SER A 74 -6.71 -6.70 -3.29
C SER A 74 -6.57 -5.17 -3.37
N ALA A 75 -7.20 -4.54 -4.37
CA ALA A 75 -7.22 -3.09 -4.51
C ALA A 75 -7.90 -2.43 -3.30
N GLN A 76 -9.07 -2.92 -2.90
CA GLN A 76 -9.80 -2.39 -1.75
C GLN A 76 -9.02 -2.54 -0.44
N PHE A 77 -8.42 -3.72 -0.18
CA PHE A 77 -7.58 -3.93 0.99
C PHE A 77 -6.43 -2.91 1.04
N ALA A 78 -5.74 -2.72 -0.09
CA ALA A 78 -4.62 -1.81 -0.20
C ALA A 78 -5.02 -0.34 -0.03
N ASP A 79 -6.17 0.06 -0.58
CA ASP A 79 -6.72 1.41 -0.43
C ASP A 79 -7.09 1.69 1.03
N LEU A 80 -7.80 0.78 1.67
CA LEU A 80 -8.24 0.92 3.06
C LEU A 80 -7.08 0.89 4.05
N ALA A 81 -6.11 -0.01 3.86
CA ALA A 81 -4.90 -0.07 4.70
C ALA A 81 -4.08 1.23 4.59
N GLY A 82 -3.93 1.77 3.38
CA GLY A 82 -3.28 3.06 3.16
C GLY A 82 -4.04 4.23 3.80
N ALA A 83 -5.37 4.24 3.69
CA ALA A 83 -6.22 5.25 4.33
C ALA A 83 -6.17 5.16 5.86
N LEU A 84 -6.18 3.95 6.40
CA LEU A 84 -6.07 3.68 7.84
C LEU A 84 -4.78 4.25 8.41
N ALA A 85 -3.64 3.93 7.80
CA ALA A 85 -2.33 4.42 8.23
C ALA A 85 -2.21 5.94 8.15
N LYS A 86 -2.83 6.58 7.14
CA LYS A 86 -2.89 8.05 7.03
C LYS A 86 -3.76 8.68 8.11
N LYS A 87 -4.87 8.03 8.49
CA LYS A 87 -5.79 8.53 9.52
C LYS A 87 -5.23 8.40 10.93
N TYR A 88 -4.49 7.32 11.20
CA TYR A 88 -3.87 7.04 12.50
C TYR A 88 -2.35 6.97 12.39
N PRO A 89 -1.68 8.11 12.07
CA PRO A 89 -0.24 8.13 12.00
C PRO A 89 0.33 7.78 13.39
N GLN A 90 1.36 6.94 13.42
CA GLN A 90 2.04 6.46 14.65
C GLN A 90 1.28 5.43 15.49
N ASP A 91 0.00 5.14 15.22
CA ASP A 91 -0.68 4.01 15.85
C ASP A 91 -0.22 2.70 15.20
N THR A 92 0.63 1.95 15.90
CA THR A 92 1.17 0.67 15.40
C THR A 92 0.10 -0.36 15.03
N MET A 93 -1.15 -0.21 15.48
CA MET A 93 -2.25 -1.07 15.04
C MET A 93 -2.54 -0.92 13.55
N ALA A 94 -2.23 0.23 12.94
CA ALA A 94 -2.37 0.46 11.50
C ALA A 94 -1.19 -0.11 10.67
N ALA A 95 -0.09 -0.52 11.31
CA ALA A 95 1.14 -0.89 10.61
C ALA A 95 1.05 -2.24 9.87
N LEU A 96 0.45 -3.26 10.49
CA LEU A 96 0.38 -4.60 9.90
C LEU A 96 -0.50 -4.65 8.62
N PRO A 97 -1.70 -4.04 8.57
CA PRO A 97 -2.45 -3.96 7.32
C PRO A 97 -1.68 -3.21 6.23
N LEU A 98 -0.98 -2.12 6.58
CA LEU A 98 -0.19 -1.36 5.62
C LEU A 98 0.98 -2.18 5.05
N TYR A 99 1.70 -2.90 5.90
CA TYR A 99 2.76 -3.81 5.49
C TYR A 99 2.23 -4.88 4.53
N LYS A 100 1.12 -5.53 4.89
CA LYS A 100 0.46 -6.51 4.00
C LYS A 100 -0.04 -5.89 2.70
N ALA A 101 -0.48 -4.63 2.74
CA ALA A 101 -0.90 -3.93 1.53
C ALA A 101 0.26 -3.73 0.56
N ALA A 102 1.48 -3.53 1.06
CA ALA A 102 2.68 -3.49 0.22
C ALA A 102 2.93 -4.84 -0.49
N GLU A 103 2.80 -5.96 0.23
CA GLU A 103 2.89 -7.32 -0.35
C GLU A 103 1.82 -7.52 -1.44
N VAL A 104 0.58 -7.14 -1.15
CA VAL A 104 -0.57 -7.28 -2.06
C VAL A 104 -0.35 -6.47 -3.33
N VAL A 105 -0.01 -5.18 -3.23
CA VAL A 105 0.14 -4.35 -4.44
C VAL A 105 1.39 -4.72 -5.24
N ARG A 106 2.44 -5.24 -4.60
CA ARG A 106 3.59 -5.82 -5.30
C ARG A 106 3.16 -7.06 -6.10
N ALA A 107 2.37 -7.96 -5.50
CA ALA A 107 1.81 -9.13 -6.19
C ALA A 107 0.85 -8.74 -7.34
N MET A 108 0.19 -7.59 -7.25
CA MET A 108 -0.59 -6.99 -8.35
C MET A 108 0.26 -6.29 -9.42
N ASN A 109 1.60 -6.47 -9.40
CA ASN A 109 2.55 -5.83 -10.30
C ASN A 109 2.51 -4.29 -10.22
N ASN A 110 2.33 -3.74 -9.01
CA ASN A 110 2.42 -2.29 -8.73
C ASN A 110 3.53 -1.99 -7.69
N PRO A 111 4.80 -2.14 -8.08
CA PRO A 111 5.93 -1.98 -7.16
C PRO A 111 6.14 -0.54 -6.69
N VAL A 112 5.74 0.47 -7.47
CA VAL A 112 5.78 1.88 -7.04
C VAL A 112 4.92 2.09 -5.79
N ARG A 113 3.71 1.51 -5.80
CA ARG A 113 2.81 1.61 -4.65
C ARG A 113 3.31 0.76 -3.48
N ALA A 114 3.91 -0.41 -3.75
CA ALA A 114 4.51 -1.26 -2.72
C ALA A 114 5.63 -0.52 -1.99
N ALA A 115 6.56 0.10 -2.74
CA ALA A 115 7.64 0.92 -2.20
C ALA A 115 7.09 2.05 -1.31
N SER A 116 6.05 2.76 -1.75
CA SER A 116 5.42 3.81 -0.93
C SER A 116 4.85 3.28 0.39
N PHE A 117 4.25 2.09 0.40
CA PHE A 117 3.70 1.48 1.61
C PHE A 117 4.78 0.90 2.54
N TYR A 118 5.84 0.30 2.01
CA TYR A 118 6.99 -0.11 2.81
C TYR A 118 7.68 1.09 3.45
N GLU A 119 7.91 2.16 2.70
CA GLU A 119 8.47 3.41 3.23
C GLU A 119 7.58 3.99 4.34
N MET A 120 6.28 4.10 4.10
CA MET A 120 5.34 4.61 5.10
C MET A 120 5.29 3.72 6.35
N THR A 121 5.39 2.39 6.18
CA THR A 121 5.44 1.42 7.29
C THR A 121 6.65 1.68 8.18
N HIS A 122 7.84 1.72 7.57
CA HIS A 122 9.10 1.94 8.28
C HIS A 122 9.13 3.31 8.97
N ARG A 123 8.78 4.38 8.25
CA ARG A 123 8.90 5.76 8.76
C ARG A 123 7.84 6.14 9.78
N SER A 124 6.60 5.66 9.62
CA SER A 124 5.49 6.08 10.48
C SER A 124 5.32 5.18 11.70
N PHE A 125 5.81 3.95 11.65
CA PHE A 125 5.63 2.96 12.71
C PHE A 125 6.96 2.30 13.13
N PRO A 126 7.95 3.07 13.62
CA PRO A 126 9.27 2.52 13.99
C PRO A 126 9.21 1.47 15.13
N GLY A 127 8.13 1.46 15.93
CA GLY A 127 7.90 0.44 16.96
C GLY A 127 7.22 -0.84 16.47
N PHE A 128 6.84 -0.92 15.20
CA PHE A 128 6.29 -2.14 14.61
C PHE A 128 7.40 -3.17 14.42
N SER A 129 7.15 -4.43 14.79
CA SER A 129 8.17 -5.48 14.76
C SER A 129 8.77 -5.75 13.38
N LYS A 130 8.06 -5.39 12.29
CA LYS A 130 8.55 -5.50 10.91
C LYS A 130 8.98 -4.15 10.31
N ALA A 131 9.23 -3.11 11.12
CA ALA A 131 9.68 -1.82 10.59
C ALA A 131 11.04 -1.91 9.88
N GLY A 132 11.97 -2.73 10.40
CA GLY A 132 13.25 -3.02 9.74
C GLY A 132 13.09 -3.86 8.47
N GLU A 133 12.27 -4.91 8.53
CA GLU A 133 11.92 -5.72 7.37
C GLU A 133 11.25 -4.88 6.27
N ALA A 134 10.40 -3.92 6.61
CA ALA A 134 9.80 -2.99 5.65
C ALA A 134 10.86 -2.11 4.95
N LEU A 135 11.90 -1.66 5.65
CA LEU A 135 12.99 -0.91 5.03
C LEU A 135 13.82 -1.80 4.08
N PHE A 136 14.10 -3.04 4.48
CA PHE A 136 14.71 -4.02 3.60
C PHE A 136 13.86 -4.27 2.34
N MET A 137 12.57 -4.52 2.50
CA MET A 137 11.64 -4.74 1.39
C MET A 137 11.49 -3.52 0.49
N LEU A 138 11.67 -2.30 1.01
CA LEU A 138 11.74 -1.09 0.21
C LEU A 138 12.94 -1.11 -0.74
N GLY A 139 14.14 -1.42 -0.21
CA GLY A 139 15.34 -1.60 -1.02
C GLY A 139 15.16 -2.69 -2.07
N PHE A 140 14.65 -3.85 -1.66
CA PHE A 140 14.36 -4.99 -2.53
C PHE A 140 13.37 -4.66 -3.65
N THR A 141 12.33 -3.88 -3.35
CA THR A 141 11.36 -3.45 -4.38
C THR A 141 12.01 -2.52 -5.40
N TYR A 142 12.94 -1.65 -4.97
CA TYR A 142 13.70 -0.81 -5.90
C TYR A 142 14.67 -1.59 -6.77
N ASP A 143 15.28 -2.63 -6.18
CA ASP A 143 16.22 -3.53 -6.85
C ASP A 143 15.50 -4.36 -7.92
N GLU A 144 14.63 -5.27 -7.49
CA GLU A 144 14.09 -6.33 -8.32
C GLU A 144 12.92 -5.88 -9.19
N ASP A 145 12.05 -5.02 -8.65
CA ASP A 145 10.79 -4.70 -9.32
C ASP A 145 10.86 -3.38 -10.11
N LEU A 146 11.66 -2.41 -9.64
CA LEU A 146 11.79 -1.08 -10.27
C LEU A 146 13.09 -0.89 -11.04
N ASN A 147 14.07 -1.78 -10.90
CA ASN A 147 15.38 -1.70 -11.56
C ASN A 147 16.07 -0.33 -11.33
N ASP A 148 15.96 0.21 -10.11
CA ASP A 148 16.60 1.47 -9.67
C ASP A 148 17.69 1.15 -8.64
N GLU A 149 18.84 0.71 -9.15
CA GLU A 149 20.00 0.29 -8.35
C GLU A 149 20.48 1.38 -7.38
N ALA A 150 20.37 2.65 -7.79
CA ALA A 150 20.81 3.77 -6.97
C ALA A 150 19.95 3.90 -5.71
N LYS A 151 18.62 3.80 -5.86
CA LYS A 151 17.71 3.78 -4.71
C LYS A 151 17.79 2.48 -3.92
N ALA A 152 17.92 1.33 -4.58
CA ALA A 152 18.13 0.05 -3.91
C ALA A 152 19.33 0.13 -2.96
N ARG A 153 20.49 0.57 -3.47
CA ARG A 153 21.70 0.82 -2.68
C ARG A 153 21.44 1.75 -1.51
N GLN A 154 20.80 2.89 -1.76
CA GLN A 154 20.50 3.87 -0.71
C GLN A 154 19.72 3.24 0.46
N TYR A 155 18.66 2.48 0.18
CA TYR A 155 17.82 1.88 1.22
C TYR A 155 18.47 0.65 1.87
N TYR A 156 19.21 -0.16 1.13
CA TYR A 156 19.99 -1.26 1.71
C TYR A 156 21.09 -0.77 2.66
N GLU A 157 21.84 0.27 2.27
CA GLU A 157 22.82 0.88 3.17
C GLU A 157 22.15 1.52 4.40
N GLN A 158 20.96 2.11 4.22
CA GLN A 158 20.17 2.59 5.36
C GLN A 158 19.76 1.44 6.29
N PHE A 159 19.31 0.32 5.73
CA PHE A 159 18.92 -0.86 6.48
C PHE A 159 20.08 -1.43 7.31
N ILE A 160 21.26 -1.60 6.71
CA ILE A 160 22.46 -2.07 7.44
C ILE A 160 22.85 -1.11 8.57
N ARG A 161 22.74 0.21 8.35
CA ARG A 161 23.04 1.21 9.39
C ARG A 161 22.04 1.22 10.54
N GLU A 162 20.74 1.10 10.25
CA GLU A 162 19.68 1.22 11.24
C GLU A 162 19.36 -0.10 11.93
N TYR A 163 19.57 -1.23 11.26
CA TYR A 163 19.24 -2.57 11.74
C TYR A 163 20.43 -3.55 11.57
N PRO A 164 21.62 -3.25 12.13
CA PRO A 164 22.82 -4.07 11.94
C PRO A 164 22.69 -5.49 12.51
N ASP A 165 21.83 -5.71 13.50
CA ASP A 165 21.59 -7.02 14.12
C ASP A 165 20.40 -7.77 13.49
N HIS A 166 19.81 -7.25 12.40
CA HIS A 166 18.70 -7.93 11.72
C HIS A 166 19.20 -9.20 11.03
N PRO A 167 18.40 -10.29 10.99
CA PRO A 167 18.77 -11.52 10.27
C PRO A 167 19.09 -11.37 8.77
N PHE A 168 18.81 -10.21 8.17
CA PHE A 168 19.07 -9.94 6.75
C PHE A 168 20.25 -8.99 6.54
N ALA A 169 20.87 -8.46 7.61
CA ALA A 169 21.91 -7.45 7.50
C ALA A 169 23.12 -7.96 6.70
N ASP A 170 23.59 -9.17 7.01
CA ASP A 170 24.71 -9.82 6.30
C ASP A 170 24.35 -10.10 4.83
N ASP A 171 23.18 -10.66 4.57
CA ASP A 171 22.70 -10.96 3.20
C ASP A 171 22.51 -9.67 2.37
N THR A 172 22.11 -8.58 3.01
CA THR A 172 21.92 -7.28 2.34
C THR A 172 23.24 -6.74 1.79
N GLN A 173 24.37 -7.01 2.45
CA GLN A 173 25.67 -6.59 1.91
C GLN A 173 25.98 -7.32 0.59
N MET A 174 25.62 -8.60 0.47
CA MET A 174 25.78 -9.33 -0.80
C MET A 174 24.88 -8.78 -1.91
N LEU A 175 23.66 -8.32 -1.58
CA LEU A 175 22.80 -7.64 -2.54
C LEU A 175 23.47 -6.35 -3.06
N ILE A 176 23.98 -5.52 -2.15
CA ILE A 176 24.70 -4.28 -2.50
C ILE A 176 25.90 -4.53 -3.42
N ASP A 177 26.67 -5.58 -3.18
CA ASP A 177 27.86 -5.93 -3.95
C ASP A 177 27.54 -6.46 -5.36
N ASN A 178 26.31 -6.91 -5.57
CA ASN A 178 25.83 -7.51 -6.80
C ASN A 178 24.75 -6.70 -7.54
N LEU A 179 24.37 -5.52 -7.03
CA LEU A 179 23.47 -4.60 -7.71
C LEU A 179 23.90 -4.36 -9.16
N GLY A 180 22.96 -4.53 -10.08
CA GLY A 180 23.16 -4.33 -11.52
C GLY A 180 23.87 -5.46 -12.25
N LYS A 181 24.30 -6.52 -11.55
CA LYS A 181 24.88 -7.72 -12.17
C LYS A 181 23.80 -8.69 -12.61
N THR A 182 24.03 -9.42 -13.68
CA THR A 182 23.18 -10.55 -14.05
C THR A 182 23.51 -11.81 -13.25
N ASP A 183 22.58 -12.76 -13.19
CA ASP A 183 22.81 -14.07 -12.58
C ASP A 183 24.05 -14.78 -13.16
N GLU A 184 24.28 -14.65 -14.47
CA GLU A 184 25.45 -15.22 -15.12
C GLU A 184 26.76 -14.55 -14.72
N GLU A 185 26.75 -13.24 -14.48
CA GLU A 185 27.92 -12.51 -13.99
C GLU A 185 28.23 -12.91 -12.54
N ILE A 186 27.21 -12.98 -11.69
CA ILE A 186 27.33 -13.43 -10.30
C ILE A 186 27.86 -14.87 -10.26
N LEU A 187 27.28 -15.79 -11.04
CA LEU A 187 27.71 -17.18 -11.09
C LEU A 187 29.18 -17.31 -11.53
N ARG A 188 29.59 -16.57 -12.57
CA ARG A 188 30.97 -16.59 -13.03
C ARG A 188 31.95 -16.12 -11.95
N GLU A 189 31.64 -15.02 -11.26
CA GLU A 189 32.48 -14.52 -10.17
C GLU A 189 32.59 -15.52 -9.00
N LEU A 190 31.49 -16.23 -8.69
CA LEU A 190 31.47 -17.27 -7.66
C LEU A 190 32.32 -18.48 -8.07
N GLU A 191 32.22 -18.95 -9.32
CA GLU A 191 33.03 -20.04 -9.86
C GLU A 191 34.53 -19.70 -9.84
N GLU A 192 34.89 -18.48 -10.24
CA GLU A 192 36.28 -18.00 -10.22
C GLU A 192 36.84 -17.92 -8.80
N LYS A 193 36.06 -17.40 -7.84
CA LYS A 193 36.44 -17.35 -6.42
C LYS A 193 36.60 -18.76 -5.82
N ALA A 194 35.68 -19.68 -6.12
CA ALA A 194 35.75 -21.04 -5.62
C ALA A 194 37.02 -21.75 -6.10
N LYS A 195 37.33 -21.65 -7.40
CA LYS A 195 38.56 -22.21 -7.98
C LYS A 195 39.82 -21.63 -7.34
N ALA A 196 39.86 -20.32 -7.11
CA ALA A 196 41.01 -19.66 -6.48
C ALA A 196 41.25 -20.07 -5.02
N LEU A 197 40.20 -20.52 -4.31
CA LEU A 197 40.30 -21.06 -2.95
C LEU A 197 40.78 -22.51 -2.92
N GLU A 198 40.43 -23.31 -3.94
CA GLU A 198 40.91 -24.70 -4.07
C GLU A 198 42.41 -24.77 -4.44
N GLU A 199 42.94 -23.73 -5.07
CA GLU A 199 44.35 -23.63 -5.46
C GLU A 199 45.26 -23.07 -4.33
N GLN A 200 44.72 -22.73 -3.15
CA GLN A 200 45.43 -22.23 -1.96
C GLN A 200 45.61 -23.30 -0.88
#